data_AF-B6AW54-F1
#
_entry.id   AF-B6AW54-F1
#
_cell.length_a   1.000
_cell.length_b   1.000
_cell.length_c   1.000
_cell.angle_alpha   90.00
_cell.angle_beta   90.00
_cell.angle_gamma   90.00
#
_symmetry.space_group_name_H-M   'P 1'
#
loop_
_entity.id
_entity.type
_entity.pdbx_description
1 polymer ?
#
loop_
_entity_poly.entity_id
_entity_poly.type
_entity_poly.pdbx_seq_one_letter_code
_entity_poly.pdbx_strand_id
1 'polypeptide(L)'
;MLKKVLNRSEAADYLTSHGYSIRKTTLQKLASVGGGPRYRIFGNRAVYTLPDLDTWLTSKLSPLKASTSVDVQDTTFSFPQIVEASAA
;
A
#
# COMPACT_ATOMS: atom_id res chain seq x y z
N MET A 1 9.54 17.29 6.19
CA MET A 1 8.21 17.00 6.78
C MET A 1 8.33 15.71 7.59
N LEU A 2 8.14 15.76 8.91
CA LEU A 2 8.23 14.58 9.77
C LEU A 2 7.07 13.63 9.43
N LYS A 3 7.37 12.50 8.79
CA LYS A 3 6.37 11.44 8.53
C LYS A 3 6.00 10.82 9.88
N LYS A 4 4.71 10.85 10.22
CA LYS A 4 4.21 10.20 11.43
C LYS A 4 4.60 8.72 11.39
N VAL A 5 5.38 8.31 12.37
CA VAL A 5 5.86 6.96 12.58
C VAL A 5 5.01 6.29 13.64
N LEU A 6 4.53 5.10 13.34
CA LEU A 6 3.67 4.32 14.22
C LEU A 6 4.41 3.10 14.72
N ASN A 7 4.24 2.80 16.00
CA ASN A 7 4.67 1.54 16.58
C ASN A 7 3.82 0.37 16.04
N ARG A 8 4.27 -0.87 16.23
CA ARG A 8 3.49 -2.05 15.80
C ARG A 8 2.07 -2.13 16.41
N SER A 9 1.89 -1.65 17.64
CA SER A 9 0.55 -1.58 18.25
C SER A 9 -0.30 -0.51 17.56
N GLU A 10 0.21 0.71 17.44
CA GLU A 10 -0.49 1.82 16.78
C GLU A 10 -0.80 1.49 15.31
N ALA A 11 0.09 0.79 14.61
CA ALA A 11 -0.14 0.32 13.25
C ALA A 11 -1.30 -0.69 13.20
N ALA A 12 -1.40 -1.60 14.17
CA ALA A 12 -2.53 -2.52 14.26
C ALA A 12 -3.85 -1.79 14.56
N ASP A 13 -3.81 -0.80 15.45
CA ASP A 13 -4.98 0.03 15.78
C ASP A 13 -5.43 0.86 14.56
N TYR A 14 -4.50 1.42 13.81
CA TYR A 14 -4.76 2.14 12.56
C TYR A 14 -5.40 1.26 11.49
N LEU A 15 -4.91 0.03 11.33
CA LEU A 15 -5.50 -0.94 10.39
C LEU A 15 -6.91 -1.34 10.83
N THR A 16 -7.11 -1.53 12.13
CA THR A 16 -8.41 -1.87 12.71
C THR A 16 -9.42 -0.73 12.54
N SER A 17 -9.00 0.53 12.71
CA SER A 17 -9.87 1.69 12.47
C SER A 17 -10.26 1.85 11.00
N HIS A 18 -9.45 1.35 10.07
CA HIS A 18 -9.76 1.30 8.63
C HIS A 18 -10.64 0.10 8.24
N GLY A 19 -11.09 -0.71 9.20
CA GLY A 19 -11.95 -1.87 8.96
C GLY A 19 -11.21 -3.18 8.72
N TYR A 20 -9.87 -3.19 8.77
CA TYR A 20 -9.07 -4.41 8.65
C TYR A 20 -8.73 -4.94 10.04
N SER A 21 -9.38 -6.03 10.46
CA SER A 21 -9.13 -6.66 11.77
C SER A 21 -7.77 -7.36 11.81
N ILE A 22 -6.70 -6.57 11.96
CA ILE A 22 -5.31 -7.03 11.98
C ILE A 22 -4.75 -6.81 13.38
N ARG A 23 -4.50 -7.91 14.09
CA ARG A 23 -3.85 -7.86 15.40
C ARG A 23 -2.34 -7.64 15.27
N LYS A 24 -1.74 -7.07 16.32
CA LYS A 24 -0.28 -6.96 16.49
C LYS A 24 0.46 -8.28 16.24
N THR A 25 -0.10 -9.40 16.70
CA THR A 25 0.46 -10.75 16.51
C THR A 25 0.51 -11.15 15.03
N THR A 26 -0.51 -10.80 14.26
CA THR A 26 -0.55 -10.98 12.81
C THR A 26 0.54 -10.15 12.13
N LEU A 27 0.71 -8.90 12.53
CA LEU A 27 1.77 -8.00 12.04
C LEU A 27 3.18 -8.54 12.37
N GLN A 28 3.36 -9.14 13.55
CA GLN A 28 4.61 -9.80 13.93
C GLN A 28 4.86 -11.06 13.09
N LYS A 29 3.83 -11.89 12.86
CA LYS A 29 3.93 -13.05 11.96
C LYS A 29 4.29 -12.63 10.54
N LEU A 30 3.64 -11.58 10.00
CA LEU A 30 3.94 -11.04 8.68
C LEU A 30 5.34 -10.45 8.57
N ALA A 31 5.89 -9.90 9.66
CA ALA A 31 7.27 -9.42 9.70
C ALA A 31 8.29 -10.58 9.65
N SER A 32 7.97 -11.73 10.23
CA SER A 32 8.85 -12.92 10.26
C SER A 32 8.72 -13.80 9.01
N VAL A 33 7.49 -14.02 8.53
CA VAL A 33 7.21 -14.89 7.37
C VAL A 33 7.41 -14.14 6.04
N GLY A 34 7.32 -12.81 6.06
CA GLY A 34 7.26 -11.98 4.86
C GLY A 34 5.82 -11.73 4.40
N GLY A 35 5.65 -10.72 3.54
CA GLY A 35 4.33 -10.31 3.02
C GLY A 35 3.58 -9.28 3.87
N GLY A 36 4.24 -8.70 4.87
CA GLY A 36 3.74 -7.57 5.66
C GLY A 36 4.10 -6.18 5.11
N PRO A 37 3.61 -5.11 5.75
CA PRO A 37 3.94 -3.74 5.37
C PRO A 37 5.42 -3.45 5.59
N ARG A 38 5.98 -2.56 4.77
CA ARG A 38 7.37 -2.12 4.93
C ARG A 38 7.54 -1.47 6.30
N TYR A 39 8.59 -1.88 7.00
CA TYR A 39 8.94 -1.35 8.30
C TYR A 39 10.39 -0.89 8.30
N ARG A 40 10.69 0.02 9.22
CA ARG A 40 12.04 0.46 9.53
C ARG A 40 12.38 0.07 10.96
N ILE A 41 13.65 -0.18 11.21
CA ILE A 41 14.13 -0.50 12.55
C ILE A 41 14.62 0.81 13.18
N PHE A 42 14.05 1.15 14.33
CA PHE A 42 14.51 2.25 15.16
C PHE A 42 14.97 1.67 16.51
N GLY A 43 16.29 1.50 16.65
CA GLY A 43 16.88 0.76 17.76
C GLY A 43 16.39 -0.69 17.77
N ASN A 44 15.68 -1.09 18.83
CA ASN A 44 15.11 -2.44 18.95
C ASN A 44 13.61 -2.50 18.55
N ARG A 45 13.05 -1.42 17.99
CA ARG A 45 11.62 -1.32 17.68
C ARG A 45 11.39 -1.29 16.18
N ALA A 46 10.45 -2.10 15.71
CA ALA A 46 9.93 -2.00 14.35
C ALA A 46 8.91 -0.87 14.27
N VAL A 47 9.16 0.05 13.34
CA VAL A 47 8.39 1.27 13.13
C VAL A 47 7.80 1.24 11.73
N TYR A 48 6.53 1.61 11.64
CA TYR A 48 5.77 1.67 10.39
C TYR A 48 5.49 3.11 10.05
N THR A 49 5.46 3.44 8.77
CA THR A 49 4.96 4.75 8.34
C THR A 49 3.55 4.57 7.77
N LEU A 50 2.70 5.60 7.92
CA LEU A 50 1.37 5.61 7.30
C LEU A 50 1.40 5.27 5.80
N PRO A 51 2.24 5.90 4.94
CA PRO A 51 2.22 5.58 3.52
C PRO A 51 2.67 4.16 3.21
N ASP A 52 3.57 3.58 4.01
CA ASP A 52 3.98 2.17 3.83
C ASP A 52 2.84 1.20 4.19
N LEU A 53 2.03 1.54 5.22
CA LEU A 53 0.84 0.78 5.59
C LEU A 53 -0.23 0.87 4.50
N ASP A 54 -0.49 2.07 3.98
CA ASP A 54 -1.48 2.29 2.93
C ASP A 54 -1.05 1.58 1.63
N THR A 55 0.21 1.68 1.24
CA THR A 55 0.73 0.99 0.04
C THR A 55 0.59 -0.53 0.18
N TRP A 56 0.84 -1.07 1.37
CA TRP A 56 0.65 -2.49 1.64
C TRP A 56 -0.82 -2.90 1.62
N LEU A 57 -1.71 -2.07 2.17
CA LEU A 57 -3.15 -2.25 2.07
C LEU A 57 -3.60 -2.27 0.61
N THR A 58 -3.18 -1.31 -0.19
CA THR A 58 -3.47 -1.27 -1.64
C THR A 58 -2.94 -2.51 -2.36
N SER A 59 -1.77 -3.01 -1.98
CA SER A 59 -1.23 -4.26 -2.53
C SER A 59 -2.01 -5.52 -2.10
N LYS A 60 -2.71 -5.48 -0.96
CA LYS A 60 -3.55 -6.57 -0.47
C LYS A 60 -4.98 -6.50 -0.99
N LEU A 61 -5.47 -5.30 -1.24
CA LEU A 61 -6.72 -5.07 -1.94
C LEU A 61 -6.51 -5.52 -3.38
N SER A 62 -7.23 -6.57 -3.77
CA SER A 62 -7.37 -6.94 -5.19
C SER A 62 -7.74 -5.67 -5.98
N PRO A 63 -7.29 -5.53 -7.25
CA PRO A 63 -7.74 -4.44 -8.09
C PRO A 63 -9.26 -4.33 -8.04
N LEU A 64 -9.75 -3.09 -8.05
CA LEU A 64 -11.17 -2.73 -7.88
C LEU A 64 -12.00 -3.52 -8.90
N LYS A 65 -12.58 -4.63 -8.47
CA LYS A 65 -13.21 -5.59 -9.36
C LYS A 65 -14.64 -5.13 -9.63
N ALA A 66 -14.84 -4.40 -10.72
CA ALA A 66 -16.16 -3.91 -11.14
C ALA A 66 -17.09 -5.05 -11.63
N SER A 67 -16.53 -6.23 -11.97
CA SER A 67 -17.29 -7.45 -12.30
C SER A 67 -16.39 -8.69 -12.27
N THR A 68 -16.96 -9.86 -11.94
CA THR A 68 -16.25 -11.15 -11.80
C THR A 68 -15.44 -11.55 -13.06
N SER A 69 -15.76 -11.00 -14.23
CA SER A 69 -15.22 -11.40 -15.53
C SER A 69 -14.21 -10.45 -16.19
N VAL A 70 -13.88 -9.29 -15.64
CA VAL A 70 -12.99 -8.33 -16.33
C VAL A 70 -11.75 -8.03 -15.48
N ASP A 71 -10.62 -8.60 -15.90
CA ASP A 71 -9.28 -8.23 -15.43
C ASP A 71 -8.86 -6.97 -16.22
N VAL A 72 -9.00 -5.79 -15.60
CA VAL A 72 -8.51 -4.53 -16.18
C VAL A 72 -7.02 -4.46 -15.89
N GLN A 73 -6.22 -5.08 -16.76
CA GLN A 73 -4.80 -4.77 -16.83
C GLN A 73 -4.67 -3.46 -17.58
N ASP A 74 -4.10 -2.46 -16.90
CA ASP A 74 -3.88 -1.10 -17.38
C ASP A 74 -3.20 -1.11 -18.76
N THR A 75 -4.00 -1.11 -19.81
CA THR A 75 -3.61 -0.73 -21.17
C THR A 75 -3.52 0.79 -21.22
N THR A 76 -2.64 1.37 -20.42
CA THR A 76 -2.08 2.69 -20.75
C THR A 76 -1.12 2.47 -21.91
N PHE A 77 -1.70 2.23 -23.09
CA PHE A 77 -1.00 2.46 -24.35
C PHE A 77 -0.64 3.94 -24.36
N SER A 78 0.63 4.21 -24.10
CA SER A 78 1.28 5.46 -24.43
C SER A 78 1.13 5.64 -25.94
N PHE A 79 0.04 6.29 -26.36
CA PHE A 79 -0.14 6.76 -27.73
C PHE A 79 1.01 7.72 -28.05
N PRO A 80 1.69 7.57 -29.21
CA PRO A 80 2.65 8.57 -29.63
C PRO A 80 1.88 9.87 -29.89
N GLN A 81 2.35 10.96 -29.30
CA GLN A 81 1.94 12.32 -29.62
C GLN A 81 2.09 12.54 -31.13
N ILE A 82 0.98 12.51 -31.86
CA ILE A 82 0.91 13.13 -33.19
C ILE A 82 0.85 14.63 -32.91
N VAL A 83 1.99 15.31 -33.05
CA VAL A 83 2.02 16.77 -33.08
C VAL A 83 1.47 17.18 -34.44
N GLU A 84 0.21 17.62 -34.44
CA GLU A 84 -0.42 18.24 -35.60
C GLU A 84 0.38 19.46 -36.05
N ALA A 85 0.58 19.53 -37.36
CA ALA A 85 1.05 20.69 -38.08
C ALA A 85 0.17 21.90 -37.78
N SER A 86 0.77 23.03 -37.40
CA SER A 86 0.17 24.35 -37.64
C SER A 86 1.20 25.46 -37.46
N ALA A 87 1.19 26.36 -38.44
CA ALA A 87 1.58 27.76 -38.40
C ALA A 87 2.99 28.17 -38.90
N ALA A 88 2.91 28.84 -40.06
CA ALA A 88 3.66 30.03 -40.50
C ALA A 88 4.98 29.81 -41.26
#